data_AF-A0A0F8WD28-F1
#
_entry.id   AF-A0A0F8WD28-F1
#
_cell.length_a   1.000
_cell.length_b   1.000
_cell.length_c   1.000
_cell.angle_alpha   90.00
_cell.angle_beta   90.00
_cell.angle_gamma   90.00
#
_symmetry.space_group_name_H-M   'P 1'
#
loop_
_entity.id
_entity.type
_entity.pdbx_description
1 polymer ?
#
loop_
_entity_poly.entity_id
_entity_poly.type
_entity_poly.pdbx_seq_one_letter_code
_entity_poly.pdbx_strand_id
1 'polypeptide(L)'
;VKLLDPGSLVVARIKGAINEDQFKGDMEKQGFSGTAADAFVRAAEQLLGPGEQLGMLIRGVIPPDRFTSELARLGVSDESAAALAQMAETLLDPGTLIRAKFRGAPIAGSYEGEMGRLGYTPQAAQTFEAATKIIGGPSDMIRWAVREVFTPEIVAELGLADEFPSEFVAEAAKIGMDEPIAKNEWMAHWVLPSIQQGFAMLHRRVKKPDGSTFEIEDMDRLLRVQDVMPFFRGMLTQIAFRPFTRVDVRRMHKMGVLDATEVKSAYMDIGFDDEKATAMTEFTIQFNTEGDRDLTKTEILRALDRRVIDEDLGVIILDDIGLSFEAASVIVATHQAKVAMDLTDELS
;
A
#
# COMPACT_ATOMS: atom_id res chain seq x y z
N VAL A 1 7.68 89.57 36.49
CA VAL A 1 7.48 88.49 35.50
C VAL A 1 6.45 87.54 36.10
N LYS A 2 5.39 87.18 35.37
CA LYS A 2 4.47 86.13 35.85
C LYS A 2 5.16 84.77 35.65
N LEU A 3 5.34 84.02 36.74
CA LEU A 3 5.85 82.64 36.65
C LEU A 3 4.74 81.75 36.07
N LEU A 4 5.15 80.67 35.39
CA LEU A 4 4.23 79.60 34.99
C LEU A 4 3.66 78.93 36.25
N ASP A 5 2.42 78.46 36.18
CA ASP A 5 1.84 77.68 37.27
C ASP A 5 2.59 76.35 37.47
N PRO A 6 2.48 75.70 38.64
CA PRO A 6 3.20 74.46 38.93
C PRO A 6 2.94 73.33 37.93
N GLY A 7 1.73 73.18 37.41
CA GLY A 7 1.39 72.16 36.42
C GLY A 7 2.08 72.42 35.08
N SER A 8 2.08 73.68 34.63
CA SER A 8 2.81 74.10 33.42
C SER A 8 4.33 73.95 33.57
N LEU A 9 4.89 74.23 34.75
CA LEU A 9 6.31 74.01 35.04
C LEU A 9 6.70 72.53 34.94
N VAL A 10 5.84 71.63 35.41
CA VAL A 10 6.06 70.18 35.32
C VAL A 10 6.06 69.71 33.86
N VAL A 11 5.08 70.14 33.07
CA VAL A 11 5.01 69.80 31.64
C VAL A 11 6.23 70.35 30.90
N ALA A 12 6.66 71.59 31.20
CA ALA A 12 7.85 72.19 30.62
C ALA A 12 9.12 71.41 30.97
N ARG A 13 9.26 70.94 32.22
CA ARG A 13 10.39 70.11 32.66
C ARG A 13 10.41 68.73 32.01
N ILE A 14 9.25 68.06 31.90
CA ILE A 14 9.14 66.73 31.29
C ILE A 14 9.44 66.78 29.79
N LYS A 15 8.96 67.82 29.09
CA LYS A 15 9.21 68.03 27.66
C LYS A 15 10.59 68.62 27.36
N GLY A 16 11.41 68.90 28.38
CA GLY A 16 12.76 69.44 28.22
C GLY A 16 12.84 70.93 27.82
N ALA A 17 11.76 71.69 27.99
CA ALA A 17 11.72 73.12 27.68
C ALA A 17 12.44 73.98 28.74
N ILE A 18 12.58 73.46 29.97
CA ILE A 18 13.37 74.05 31.05
C ILE A 18 14.21 72.96 31.73
N ASN A 19 15.37 73.33 32.27
CA ASN A 19 16.24 72.41 33.00
C ASN A 19 15.80 72.26 34.48
N GLU A 20 16.44 71.35 35.21
CA GLU A 20 16.07 71.03 36.60
C GLU A 20 16.28 72.19 37.57
N ASP A 21 17.39 72.92 37.45
CA ASP A 21 17.70 74.05 38.32
C ASP A 21 16.68 75.18 38.13
N GLN A 22 16.30 75.45 36.88
CA GLN A 22 15.28 76.44 36.54
C GLN A 22 13.89 76.01 37.04
N PHE A 23 13.53 74.73 36.87
CA PHE A 23 12.28 74.17 37.40
C PHE A 23 12.21 74.30 38.94
N LYS A 24 13.24 73.85 39.65
CA LYS A 24 13.28 73.90 41.13
C LYS A 24 13.27 75.34 41.64
N GLY A 25 14.06 76.23 41.02
CA GLY A 25 14.08 77.65 41.39
C GLY A 25 12.76 78.37 41.16
N ASP A 26 12.01 78.03 40.10
CA ASP A 26 10.69 78.62 39.84
C ASP A 26 9.56 77.99 40.68
N MET A 27 9.70 76.74 41.12
CA MET A 27 8.83 76.09 42.09
C MET A 27 9.05 76.64 43.52
N GLU A 28 10.30 76.90 43.91
CA GLU A 28 10.65 77.50 45.21
C GLU A 28 10.13 78.93 45.36
N LYS A 29 10.22 79.75 44.30
CA LYS A 29 9.61 81.10 44.26
C LYS A 29 8.10 81.08 44.45
N GLN A 30 7.46 79.93 44.21
CA GLN A 30 6.03 79.69 44.39
C GLN A 30 5.70 78.96 45.70
N GLY A 31 6.70 78.73 46.55
CA GLY A 31 6.53 78.14 47.89
C GLY A 31 6.60 76.62 47.94
N PHE A 32 6.97 75.94 46.86
CA PHE A 32 7.16 74.48 46.85
C PHE A 32 8.62 74.13 47.14
N SER A 33 8.85 73.29 48.14
CA SER A 33 10.20 72.74 48.39
C SER A 33 10.66 71.87 47.22
N GLY A 34 11.97 71.62 47.10
CA GLY A 34 12.51 70.67 46.11
C GLY A 34 11.81 69.31 46.18
N THR A 35 11.53 68.79 47.39
CA THR A 35 10.80 67.53 47.59
C THR A 35 9.37 67.59 47.03
N ALA A 36 8.67 68.71 47.24
CA ALA A 36 7.33 68.92 46.70
C ALA A 36 7.37 69.04 45.17
N ALA A 37 8.33 69.78 44.63
CA ALA A 37 8.54 69.91 43.18
C ALA A 37 8.82 68.55 42.51
N ASP A 38 9.66 67.72 43.13
CA ASP A 38 9.93 66.35 42.64
C ASP A 38 8.68 65.46 42.71
N ALA A 39 7.79 65.66 43.70
CA ALA A 39 6.53 64.94 43.80
C ALA A 39 5.57 65.30 42.66
N PHE A 40 5.53 66.57 42.25
CA PHE A 40 4.76 67.00 41.08
C PHE A 40 5.24 66.36 39.78
N VAL A 41 6.57 66.26 39.59
CA VAL A 41 7.15 65.58 38.41
C VAL A 41 6.80 64.10 38.42
N ARG A 42 6.98 63.41 39.55
CA ARG A 42 6.61 61.99 39.70
C ARG A 42 5.13 61.74 39.45
N ALA A 43 4.25 62.64 39.90
CA ALA A 43 2.81 62.53 39.68
C ALA A 43 2.40 62.73 38.21
N ALA A 44 3.24 63.41 37.42
CA ALA A 44 3.02 63.64 36.00
C ALA A 44 3.74 62.65 35.07
N GLU A 45 4.50 61.70 35.63
CA GLU A 45 5.06 60.59 34.86
C GLU A 45 3.93 59.77 34.23
N GLN A 46 3.98 59.62 32.90
CA GLN A 46 3.07 58.72 32.20
C GLN A 46 3.52 57.29 32.42
N LEU A 47 2.68 56.50 33.07
CA LEU A 47 2.86 55.06 33.20
C LEU A 47 2.30 54.34 31.97
N LEU A 48 2.99 53.30 31.53
CA LEU A 48 2.46 52.37 30.53
C LEU A 48 1.18 51.73 31.09
N GLY A 49 0.15 51.56 30.27
CA GLY A 49 -1.10 50.95 30.69
C GLY A 49 -0.96 49.44 30.94
N PRO A 50 -2.00 48.80 31.52
CA PRO A 50 -1.95 47.38 31.84
C PRO A 50 -1.64 46.48 30.63
N GLY A 51 -2.15 46.83 29.44
CA GLY A 51 -1.90 46.06 28.22
C GLY A 51 -0.44 46.07 27.76
N GLU A 52 0.22 47.24 27.77
CA GLU A 52 1.64 47.31 27.39
C GLU A 52 2.52 46.59 28.43
N GLN A 53 2.24 46.79 29.72
CA GLN A 53 2.97 46.11 30.80
C GLN A 53 2.79 44.58 30.72
N LEU A 54 1.59 44.10 30.38
CA LEU A 54 1.32 42.68 30.18
C LEU A 54 2.12 42.10 29.01
N GLY A 55 2.18 42.83 27.89
CA GLY A 55 3.00 42.45 26.75
C GLY A 55 4.50 42.39 27.08
N MET A 56 4.98 43.29 27.94
CA MET A 56 6.36 43.27 28.45
C MET A 56 6.62 42.07 29.36
N LEU A 57 5.67 41.74 30.25
CA LEU A 57 5.75 40.56 31.13
C LEU A 57 5.84 39.26 30.31
N ILE A 58 4.91 39.05 29.37
CA ILE A 58 4.88 37.83 28.53
C ILE A 58 6.18 37.63 27.75
N ARG A 59 6.79 38.73 27.28
CA ARG A 59 8.04 38.70 26.52
C ARG A 59 9.30 38.64 27.39
N GLY A 60 9.15 38.60 28.72
CA GLY A 60 10.27 38.59 29.67
C GLY A 60 11.06 39.91 29.72
N VAL A 61 10.48 41.02 29.27
CA VAL A 61 11.11 42.35 29.31
C VAL A 61 11.13 42.91 30.74
N ILE A 62 10.12 42.57 31.54
CA ILE A 62 10.05 42.89 32.97
C ILE A 62 9.78 41.63 33.78
N PRO A 63 10.34 41.51 35.00
CA PRO A 63 10.02 40.42 35.90
C PRO A 63 8.63 40.61 36.56
N PRO A 64 8.02 39.54 37.12
CA PRO A 64 6.67 39.58 37.70
C PRO A 64 6.49 40.58 38.85
N ASP A 65 7.49 40.72 39.72
CA ASP A 65 7.50 41.69 40.82
C ASP A 65 7.43 43.13 40.30
N ARG A 66 8.16 43.44 39.23
CA ARG A 66 8.11 44.74 38.57
C ARG A 66 6.74 45.00 37.95
N PHE A 67 6.16 44.01 37.27
CA PHE A 67 4.81 44.11 36.71
C PHE A 67 3.77 44.44 37.79
N THR A 68 3.78 43.71 38.92
CA THR A 68 2.87 43.99 40.05
C THR A 68 3.07 45.40 40.60
N SER A 69 4.33 45.83 40.81
CA SER A 69 4.62 47.15 41.36
C SER A 69 4.19 48.31 40.46
N GLU A 70 4.33 48.18 39.14
CA GLU A 70 3.96 49.21 38.17
C GLU A 70 2.43 49.28 37.98
N LEU A 71 1.73 48.15 38.08
CA LEU A 71 0.26 48.11 38.12
C LEU A 71 -0.31 48.69 39.43
N ALA A 72 0.37 48.50 40.56
CA ALA A 72 -0.02 49.13 41.83
C ALA A 72 0.02 50.66 41.74
N ARG A 73 0.98 51.24 41.00
CA ARG A 73 1.06 52.70 40.73
C ARG A 73 -0.13 53.20 39.89
N LEU A 74 -0.80 52.33 39.15
CA LEU A 74 -2.04 52.61 38.42
C LEU A 74 -3.31 52.36 39.25
N GLY A 75 -3.17 51.96 40.52
CA GLY A 75 -4.31 51.64 41.39
C GLY A 75 -4.89 50.25 41.20
N VAL A 76 -4.18 49.35 40.50
CA VAL A 76 -4.58 47.95 40.34
C VAL A 76 -4.08 47.15 41.55
N SER A 77 -4.94 46.33 42.16
CA SER A 77 -4.53 45.49 43.30
C SER A 77 -3.59 44.37 42.88
N ASP A 78 -2.75 43.87 43.80
CA ASP A 78 -1.88 42.72 43.55
C ASP A 78 -2.66 41.48 43.07
N GLU A 79 -3.87 41.27 43.60
CA GLU A 79 -4.79 40.22 43.16
C GLU A 79 -5.21 40.40 41.69
N SER A 80 -5.56 41.63 41.30
CA SER A 80 -5.94 41.95 39.93
C SER A 80 -4.75 41.88 38.97
N ALA A 81 -3.56 42.27 39.42
CA ALA A 81 -2.32 42.10 38.68
C ALA A 81 -2.02 40.62 38.45
N ALA A 82 -2.15 39.77 39.47
CA ALA A 82 -1.99 38.33 39.33
C ALA A 82 -2.99 37.72 38.34
N ALA A 83 -4.26 38.13 38.41
CA ALA A 83 -5.29 37.68 37.46
C ALA A 83 -4.98 38.11 36.01
N LEU A 84 -4.48 39.34 35.80
CA LEU A 84 -4.05 39.82 34.49
C LEU A 84 -2.87 39.00 33.95
N ALA A 85 -1.87 38.70 34.79
CA ALA A 85 -0.74 37.87 34.42
C ALA A 85 -1.19 36.46 34.00
N GLN A 86 -2.11 35.86 34.76
CA GLN A 86 -2.68 34.55 34.44
C GLN A 86 -3.47 34.56 33.12
N MET A 87 -4.23 35.62 32.84
CA MET A 87 -4.94 35.80 31.57
C MET A 87 -3.99 35.85 30.36
N ALA A 88 -2.74 36.28 30.58
CA ALA A 88 -1.74 36.45 29.55
C ALA A 88 -1.00 35.16 29.18
N GLU A 89 -1.19 34.09 29.96
CA GLU A 89 -0.58 32.80 29.69
C GLU A 89 -1.09 32.24 28.35
N THR A 90 -0.15 31.83 27.50
CA THR A 90 -0.50 31.11 26.26
C THR A 90 -0.80 29.66 26.61
N LEU A 91 -2.06 29.28 26.50
CA LEU A 91 -2.49 27.90 26.67
C LEU A 91 -2.22 27.09 25.40
N LEU A 92 -1.82 25.84 25.56
CA LEU A 92 -1.73 24.90 24.44
C LEU A 92 -3.13 24.62 23.90
N ASP A 93 -3.25 24.42 22.58
CA ASP A 93 -4.53 24.04 21.98
C ASP A 93 -4.94 22.61 22.39
N PRO A 94 -6.25 22.27 22.34
CA PRO A 94 -6.74 20.93 22.69
C PRO A 94 -6.03 19.79 21.97
N GLY A 95 -5.70 19.98 20.68
CA GLY A 95 -5.01 18.97 19.87
C GLY A 95 -3.58 18.73 20.34
N THR A 96 -2.88 19.78 20.77
CA THR A 96 -1.53 19.64 21.33
C THR A 96 -1.57 19.01 22.72
N LEU A 97 -2.54 19.39 23.57
CA LEU A 97 -2.74 18.79 24.89
C LEU A 97 -2.99 17.28 24.81
N ILE A 98 -3.87 16.82 23.91
CA ILE A 98 -4.16 15.38 23.79
C ILE A 98 -2.96 14.60 23.25
N ARG A 99 -2.21 15.16 22.29
CA ARG A 99 -0.96 14.54 21.80
C ARG A 99 0.09 14.46 22.91
N ALA A 100 0.19 15.49 23.75
CA ALA A 100 1.07 15.47 24.92
C ALA A 100 0.67 14.36 25.90
N LYS A 101 -0.64 14.23 26.19
CA LYS A 101 -1.19 13.15 27.02
C LYS A 101 -0.83 11.78 26.46
N PHE A 102 -1.09 11.51 25.19
CA PHE A 102 -0.78 10.22 24.56
C PHE A 102 0.71 9.89 24.59
N ARG A 103 1.58 10.89 24.43
CA ARG A 103 3.05 10.70 24.43
C ARG A 103 3.68 10.66 25.82
N GLY A 104 2.92 10.88 26.89
CA GLY A 104 3.46 11.05 28.23
C GLY A 104 4.37 12.28 28.37
N ALA A 105 4.16 13.30 27.54
CA ALA A 105 4.88 14.56 27.63
C ALA A 105 4.43 15.36 28.87
N PRO A 106 5.31 16.17 29.47
CA PRO A 106 4.96 16.95 30.66
C PRO A 106 3.82 17.93 30.35
N ILE A 107 2.77 17.90 31.18
CA ILE A 107 1.68 18.86 31.21
C ILE A 107 1.76 19.56 32.58
N ALA A 108 1.61 20.89 32.61
CA ALA A 108 1.78 21.68 33.84
C ALA A 108 0.83 21.26 34.99
N GLY A 109 -0.32 20.68 34.64
CA GLY A 109 -1.26 20.01 35.54
C GLY A 109 -1.73 18.68 34.95
N SER A 110 -3.04 18.44 34.98
CA SER A 110 -3.65 17.33 34.23
C SER A 110 -4.17 17.82 32.87
N TYR A 111 -4.35 16.89 31.93
CA TYR A 111 -5.03 17.17 30.67
C TYR A 111 -6.42 17.79 30.91
N GLU A 112 -7.20 17.25 31.84
CA GLU A 112 -8.53 17.74 32.18
C GLU A 112 -8.48 19.14 32.80
N GLY A 113 -7.44 19.45 33.59
CA GLY A 113 -7.21 20.76 34.16
C GLY A 113 -6.91 21.80 33.09
N GLU A 114 -5.98 21.51 32.18
CA GLU A 114 -5.62 22.41 31.07
C GLU A 114 -6.78 22.58 30.07
N MET A 115 -7.54 21.52 29.78
CA MET A 115 -8.78 21.61 29.00
C MET A 115 -9.83 22.50 29.70
N GLY A 116 -9.91 22.43 31.02
CA GLY A 116 -10.75 23.32 31.83
C GLY A 116 -10.37 24.79 31.71
N ARG A 117 -9.07 25.10 31.66
CA ARG A 117 -8.57 26.48 31.44
C ARG A 117 -8.92 27.03 30.06
N LEU A 118 -9.10 26.16 29.08
CA LEU A 118 -9.63 26.47 27.75
C LEU A 118 -11.16 26.58 27.70
N GLY A 119 -11.86 26.34 28.82
CA GLY A 119 -13.32 26.42 28.91
C GLY A 119 -14.06 25.12 28.61
N TYR A 120 -13.37 23.98 28.49
CA TYR A 120 -14.03 22.68 28.32
C TYR A 120 -14.55 22.14 29.66
N THR A 121 -15.76 21.60 29.65
CA THR A 121 -16.23 20.80 30.78
C THR A 121 -15.47 19.47 30.86
N PRO A 122 -15.42 18.79 32.02
CA PRO A 122 -14.80 17.47 32.12
C PRO A 122 -15.35 16.46 31.11
N GLN A 123 -16.67 16.48 30.88
CA GLN A 123 -17.31 15.64 29.87
C GLN A 123 -16.85 15.99 28.46
N ALA A 124 -16.75 17.28 28.12
CA ALA A 124 -16.27 17.71 26.81
C ALA A 124 -14.80 17.32 26.57
N ALA A 125 -13.95 17.40 27.60
CA ALA A 125 -12.56 16.96 27.54
C ALA A 125 -12.43 15.44 27.29
N GLN A 126 -13.26 14.64 27.95
CA GLN A 126 -13.35 13.19 27.72
C GLN A 126 -13.86 12.86 26.32
N THR A 127 -14.91 13.54 25.85
CA THR A 127 -15.42 13.38 24.48
C THR A 127 -14.36 13.75 23.45
N PHE A 128 -13.59 14.82 23.68
CA PHE A 128 -12.50 15.22 22.79
C PHE A 128 -11.40 14.16 22.72
N GLU A 129 -11.00 13.59 23.85
CA GLU A 129 -10.04 12.48 23.90
C GLU A 129 -10.56 11.27 23.12
N ALA A 130 -11.79 10.83 23.40
CA ALA A 130 -12.39 9.69 22.73
C ALA A 130 -12.51 9.90 21.22
N ALA A 131 -12.92 11.09 20.78
CA ALA A 131 -13.03 11.44 19.37
C ALA A 131 -11.67 11.55 18.65
N THR A 132 -10.57 11.75 19.39
CA THR A 132 -9.22 11.83 18.82
C THR A 132 -8.55 10.45 18.68
N LYS A 133 -9.12 9.40 19.29
CA LYS A 133 -8.58 8.04 19.17
C LYS A 133 -8.60 7.57 17.72
N ILE A 134 -7.53 6.89 17.31
CA ILE A 134 -7.43 6.28 15.99
C ILE A 134 -8.23 4.98 16.00
N ILE A 135 -9.28 4.93 15.18
CA ILE A 135 -10.15 3.76 15.01
C ILE A 135 -10.01 3.08 13.64
N GLY A 136 -9.11 3.57 12.79
CA GLY A 136 -8.99 3.20 11.38
C GLY A 136 -10.04 3.91 10.51
N GLY A 137 -9.67 4.18 9.25
CA GLY A 137 -10.61 4.69 8.25
C GLY A 137 -11.39 3.56 7.56
N PRO A 138 -12.36 3.89 6.69
CA PRO A 138 -13.05 2.90 5.88
C PRO A 138 -12.10 2.00 5.07
N SER A 139 -11.00 2.55 4.56
CA SER A 139 -9.97 1.78 3.83
C SER A 139 -9.25 0.76 4.71
N ASP A 140 -8.96 1.11 5.98
CA ASP A 140 -8.36 0.17 6.93
C ASP A 140 -9.35 -0.94 7.26
N MET A 141 -10.61 -0.60 7.52
CA MET A 141 -11.66 -1.57 7.81
C MET A 141 -11.87 -2.56 6.65
N ILE A 142 -11.86 -2.07 5.40
CA ILE A 142 -11.91 -2.93 4.21
C ILE A 142 -10.67 -3.83 4.15
N ARG A 143 -9.47 -3.28 4.35
CA ARG A 143 -8.24 -4.07 4.36
C ARG A 143 -8.25 -5.14 5.45
N TRP A 144 -8.69 -4.82 6.66
CA TRP A 144 -8.83 -5.77 7.76
C TRP A 144 -9.81 -6.89 7.40
N ALA A 145 -10.96 -6.56 6.81
CA ALA A 145 -11.93 -7.54 6.36
C ALA A 145 -11.36 -8.46 5.25
N VAL A 146 -10.70 -7.89 4.24
CA VAL A 146 -10.09 -8.65 3.13
C VAL A 146 -8.94 -9.54 3.61
N ARG A 147 -8.16 -9.07 4.59
CA ARG A 147 -7.07 -9.83 5.22
C ARG A 147 -7.55 -10.79 6.32
N GLU A 148 -8.86 -11.01 6.44
CA GLU A 148 -9.47 -11.96 7.37
C GLU A 148 -9.18 -11.69 8.85
N VAL A 149 -8.87 -10.44 9.21
CA VAL A 149 -8.61 -9.98 10.59
C VAL A 149 -9.82 -10.26 11.51
N PHE A 150 -11.03 -10.21 10.95
CA PHE A 150 -12.27 -10.43 11.68
C PHE A 150 -12.75 -11.88 11.70
N THR A 151 -11.95 -12.82 11.21
CA THR A 151 -12.29 -14.25 11.14
C THR A 151 -11.33 -15.03 12.06
N PRO A 152 -11.67 -15.26 13.34
CA PRO A 152 -10.75 -15.80 14.35
C PRO A 152 -10.12 -17.14 13.97
N GLU A 153 -10.87 -18.00 13.30
CA GLU A 153 -10.40 -19.31 12.84
C GLU A 153 -9.27 -19.15 11.80
N ILE A 154 -9.40 -18.16 10.90
CA ILE A 154 -8.38 -17.84 9.89
C ILE A 154 -7.17 -17.16 10.50
N VAL A 155 -7.39 -16.24 11.46
CA VAL A 155 -6.31 -15.59 12.22
C VAL A 155 -5.43 -16.64 12.88
N ALA A 156 -6.03 -17.63 13.54
CA ALA A 156 -5.31 -18.71 14.21
C ALA A 156 -4.63 -19.66 13.22
N GLU A 157 -5.30 -20.03 12.13
CA GLU A 157 -4.75 -20.94 11.11
C GLU A 157 -3.54 -20.35 10.38
N LEU A 158 -3.59 -19.06 10.03
CA LEU A 158 -2.54 -18.38 9.27
C LEU A 158 -1.51 -17.67 10.15
N GLY A 159 -1.68 -17.67 11.48
CA GLY A 159 -0.78 -16.99 12.39
C GLY A 159 -0.78 -15.47 12.22
N LEU A 160 -1.91 -14.85 11.86
CA LEU A 160 -1.93 -13.41 11.53
C LEU A 160 -1.54 -12.53 12.73
N ALA A 161 -1.81 -13.01 13.95
CA ALA A 161 -1.46 -12.33 15.19
C ALA A 161 -0.05 -12.69 15.70
N ASP A 162 0.67 -13.57 15.01
CA ASP A 162 1.99 -14.01 15.42
C ASP A 162 3.01 -12.87 15.34
N GLU A 163 4.09 -13.01 16.10
CA GLU A 163 5.19 -12.03 16.16
C GLU A 163 4.77 -10.61 16.60
N PHE A 164 3.56 -10.44 17.17
CA PHE A 164 3.07 -9.13 17.64
C PHE A 164 3.90 -8.60 18.81
N PRO A 165 4.69 -7.52 18.64
CA PRO A 165 5.59 -7.04 19.68
C PRO A 165 4.85 -6.14 20.67
N SER A 166 5.11 -6.34 21.96
CA SER A 166 4.51 -5.53 23.04
C SER A 166 4.83 -4.03 22.91
N GLU A 167 6.00 -3.73 22.37
CA GLU A 167 6.51 -2.39 22.08
C GLU A 167 5.65 -1.68 21.03
N PHE A 168 5.04 -2.41 20.10
CA PHE A 168 4.13 -1.82 19.12
C PHE A 168 2.90 -1.22 19.80
N VAL A 169 2.36 -1.87 20.83
CA VAL A 169 1.24 -1.33 21.63
C VAL A 169 1.65 -0.03 22.31
N ALA A 170 2.86 0.01 22.87
CA ALA A 170 3.38 1.21 23.54
C ALA A 170 3.57 2.38 22.56
N GLU A 171 4.10 2.13 21.36
CA GLU A 171 4.26 3.17 20.33
C GLU A 171 2.92 3.60 19.71
N ALA A 172 1.99 2.66 19.47
CA ALA A 172 0.65 2.95 18.98
C ALA A 172 -0.14 3.84 19.94
N ALA A 173 -0.02 3.59 21.25
CA ALA A 173 -0.67 4.40 22.27
C ALA A 173 -0.26 5.89 22.20
N LYS A 174 0.99 6.19 21.79
CA LYS A 174 1.52 7.57 21.66
C LYS A 174 0.86 8.40 20.56
N ILE A 175 0.15 7.75 19.64
CA ILE A 175 -0.62 8.42 18.58
C ILE A 175 -2.13 8.29 18.80
N GLY A 176 -2.56 7.75 19.95
CA GLY A 176 -3.98 7.56 20.25
C GLY A 176 -4.58 6.31 19.62
N MET A 177 -3.78 5.34 19.21
CA MET A 177 -4.26 4.05 18.72
C MET A 177 -4.31 3.05 19.88
N ASP A 178 -5.50 2.53 20.16
CA ASP A 178 -5.69 1.54 21.22
C ASP A 178 -5.27 0.14 20.77
N GLU A 179 -4.94 -0.73 21.72
CA GLU A 179 -4.41 -2.08 21.47
C GLU A 179 -5.23 -2.92 20.47
N PRO A 180 -6.58 -2.94 20.50
CA PRO A 180 -7.35 -3.69 19.51
C PRO A 180 -7.13 -3.20 18.08
N ILE A 181 -7.00 -1.89 17.87
CA ILE A 181 -6.75 -1.30 16.56
C ILE A 181 -5.32 -1.60 16.12
N ALA A 182 -4.35 -1.49 17.03
CA ALA A 182 -2.98 -1.89 16.77
C ALA A 182 -2.86 -3.38 16.37
N LYS A 183 -3.62 -4.27 17.01
CA LYS A 183 -3.68 -5.69 16.63
C LYS A 183 -4.28 -5.90 15.25
N ASN A 184 -5.33 -5.16 14.88
CA ASN A 184 -5.90 -5.24 13.53
C ASN A 184 -4.91 -4.78 12.46
N GLU A 185 -4.21 -3.69 12.73
CA GLU A 185 -3.13 -3.18 11.88
C GLU A 185 -2.04 -4.22 11.66
N TRP A 186 -1.60 -4.86 12.75
CA TRP A 186 -0.64 -5.94 12.70
C TRP A 186 -1.17 -7.13 11.90
N MET A 187 -2.36 -7.65 12.21
CA MET A 187 -2.88 -8.82 11.49
C MET A 187 -3.03 -8.59 9.97
N ALA A 188 -3.20 -7.34 9.54
CA ALA A 188 -3.28 -6.96 8.13
C ALA A 188 -1.98 -6.44 7.51
N HIS A 189 -0.83 -6.49 8.20
CA HIS A 189 0.44 -5.93 7.73
C HIS A 189 1.23 -6.87 6.80
N TRP A 190 0.96 -8.17 6.86
CA TRP A 190 1.75 -9.20 6.20
C TRP A 190 1.83 -9.03 4.68
N VAL A 191 3.04 -9.22 4.14
CA VAL A 191 3.23 -9.33 2.69
C VAL A 191 2.93 -10.76 2.28
N LEU A 192 1.83 -10.96 1.56
CA LEU A 192 1.43 -12.30 1.11
C LEU A 192 2.19 -12.75 -0.15
N PRO A 193 2.30 -14.07 -0.36
CA PRO A 193 2.83 -14.61 -1.62
C PRO A 193 2.11 -14.03 -2.83
N SER A 194 2.88 -13.62 -3.84
CA SER A 194 2.33 -13.24 -5.14
C SER A 194 1.57 -14.39 -5.79
N ILE A 195 0.68 -14.06 -6.74
CA ILE A 195 -0.10 -15.05 -7.50
C ILE A 195 0.84 -16.08 -8.17
N GLN A 196 1.97 -15.63 -8.71
CA GLN A 196 2.97 -16.47 -9.37
C GLN A 196 3.69 -17.39 -8.37
N GLN A 197 3.95 -16.92 -7.15
CA GLN A 197 4.45 -17.78 -6.08
C GLN A 197 3.39 -18.82 -5.67
N GLY A 198 2.11 -18.43 -5.61
CA GLY A 198 0.98 -19.35 -5.40
C GLY A 198 0.94 -20.46 -6.46
N PHE A 199 1.02 -20.11 -7.74
CA PHE A 199 1.09 -21.09 -8.82
C PHE A 199 2.32 -21.98 -8.71
N ALA A 200 3.48 -21.44 -8.34
CA ALA A 200 4.68 -22.25 -8.12
C ALA A 200 4.49 -23.25 -6.97
N MET A 201 3.83 -22.85 -5.87
CA MET A 201 3.51 -23.75 -4.76
C MET A 201 2.56 -24.86 -5.20
N LEU A 202 1.50 -24.51 -5.92
CA LEU A 202 0.51 -25.44 -6.49
C LEU A 202 1.17 -26.47 -7.42
N HIS A 203 1.91 -26.04 -8.43
CA HIS A 203 2.52 -26.95 -9.41
C HIS A 203 3.60 -27.84 -8.82
N ARG A 204 4.32 -27.37 -7.79
CA ARG A 204 5.38 -28.13 -7.13
C ARG A 204 4.85 -29.00 -6.00
N ARG A 205 3.54 -28.93 -5.70
CA ARG A 205 2.90 -29.64 -4.58
C ARG A 205 3.69 -29.41 -3.29
N VAL A 206 3.98 -28.13 -3.01
CA VAL A 206 4.79 -27.75 -1.85
C VAL A 206 4.11 -28.28 -0.59
N LYS A 207 4.88 -28.94 0.29
CA LYS A 207 4.36 -29.48 1.54
C LYS A 207 4.05 -28.35 2.53
N LYS A 208 2.85 -28.38 3.08
CA LYS A 208 2.40 -27.54 4.20
C LYS A 208 2.95 -28.08 5.53
N PRO A 209 2.92 -27.29 6.61
CA PRO A 209 3.41 -27.73 7.92
C PRO A 209 2.73 -29.00 8.46
N ASP A 210 1.48 -29.24 8.09
CA ASP A 210 0.71 -30.45 8.46
C ASP A 210 1.05 -31.71 7.65
N GLY A 211 1.98 -31.60 6.68
CA GLY A 211 2.42 -32.68 5.81
C GLY A 211 1.57 -32.89 4.55
N SER A 212 0.43 -32.20 4.41
CA SER A 212 -0.36 -32.17 3.17
C SER A 212 0.33 -31.26 2.12
N THR A 213 -0.15 -31.30 0.88
CA THR A 213 0.40 -30.46 -0.21
C THR A 213 -0.45 -29.23 -0.45
N PHE A 214 0.15 -28.20 -1.06
CA PHE A 214 -0.57 -27.00 -1.49
C PHE A 214 -1.48 -27.32 -2.68
N GLU A 215 -2.79 -27.17 -2.49
CA GLU A 215 -3.84 -27.54 -3.44
C GLU A 215 -4.58 -26.33 -4.03
N ILE A 216 -5.56 -26.59 -4.90
CA ILE A 216 -6.36 -25.56 -5.57
C ILE A 216 -7.13 -24.71 -4.54
N GLU A 217 -7.61 -25.32 -3.46
CA GLU A 217 -8.32 -24.64 -2.38
C GLU A 217 -7.41 -23.65 -1.64
N ASP A 218 -6.14 -24.01 -1.45
CA ASP A 218 -5.14 -23.11 -0.88
C ASP A 218 -4.86 -21.93 -1.83
N MET A 219 -4.86 -22.18 -3.15
CA MET A 219 -4.73 -21.12 -4.15
C MET A 219 -5.93 -20.17 -4.16
N ASP A 220 -7.16 -20.69 -4.09
CA ASP A 220 -8.37 -19.85 -4.02
C ASP A 220 -8.36 -18.97 -2.77
N ARG A 221 -7.96 -19.55 -1.62
CA ARG A 221 -7.79 -18.79 -0.39
C ARG A 221 -6.74 -17.68 -0.55
N LEU A 222 -5.58 -17.98 -1.14
CA LEU A 222 -4.54 -16.97 -1.41
C LEU A 222 -5.07 -15.84 -2.30
N LEU A 223 -5.80 -16.16 -3.37
CA LEU A 223 -6.40 -15.16 -4.26
C LEU A 223 -7.43 -14.30 -3.51
N ARG A 224 -8.21 -14.89 -2.61
CA ARG A 224 -9.15 -14.14 -1.74
C ARG A 224 -8.44 -13.12 -0.87
N VAL A 225 -7.41 -13.53 -0.12
CA VAL A 225 -6.69 -12.61 0.79
C VAL A 225 -5.76 -11.62 0.07
N GLN A 226 -5.48 -11.87 -1.22
CA GLN A 226 -4.84 -10.90 -2.13
C GLN A 226 -5.84 -9.94 -2.81
N ASP A 227 -7.11 -9.97 -2.40
CA ASP A 227 -8.19 -9.11 -2.93
C ASP A 227 -8.50 -9.32 -4.42
N VAL A 228 -8.28 -10.54 -4.93
CA VAL A 228 -8.74 -10.88 -6.28
C VAL A 228 -10.25 -11.05 -6.25
N MET A 229 -10.96 -10.32 -7.12
CA MET A 229 -12.42 -10.42 -7.22
C MET A 229 -12.86 -11.86 -7.45
N PRO A 230 -13.91 -12.35 -6.75
CA PRO A 230 -14.39 -13.73 -6.86
C PRO A 230 -14.60 -14.22 -8.29
N PHE A 231 -15.09 -13.33 -9.17
CA PHE A 231 -15.30 -13.60 -10.58
C PHE A 231 -14.03 -14.12 -11.29
N PHE A 232 -12.86 -13.58 -10.98
CA PHE A 232 -11.61 -13.91 -11.67
C PHE A 232 -10.81 -15.07 -11.05
N ARG A 233 -11.12 -15.51 -9.83
CA ARG A 233 -10.29 -16.48 -9.11
C ARG A 233 -10.17 -17.80 -9.86
N GLY A 234 -11.32 -18.36 -10.26
CA GLY A 234 -11.35 -19.61 -11.03
C GLY A 234 -10.67 -19.49 -12.39
N MET A 235 -10.78 -18.33 -13.06
CA MET A 235 -10.12 -18.09 -14.36
C MET A 235 -8.60 -18.00 -14.21
N LEU A 236 -8.12 -17.27 -13.20
CA LEU A 236 -6.68 -17.17 -12.90
C LEU A 236 -6.09 -18.53 -12.53
N THR A 237 -6.80 -19.33 -11.73
CA THR A 237 -6.32 -20.67 -11.38
C THR A 237 -6.27 -21.60 -12.59
N GLN A 238 -7.22 -21.52 -13.52
CA GLN A 238 -7.20 -22.34 -14.75
C GLN A 238 -5.96 -22.06 -15.61
N ILE A 239 -5.59 -20.79 -15.79
CA ILE A 239 -4.40 -20.42 -16.59
C ILE A 239 -3.07 -20.71 -15.88
N ALA A 240 -3.09 -21.20 -14.64
CA ALA A 240 -1.87 -21.62 -13.96
C ALA A 240 -1.27 -22.84 -14.66
N PHE A 241 -2.11 -23.78 -15.11
CA PHE A 241 -1.69 -25.03 -15.68
C PHE A 241 -1.27 -24.88 -17.15
N ARG A 242 -0.28 -25.68 -17.56
CA ARG A 242 0.21 -25.64 -18.93
C ARG A 242 -0.79 -26.35 -19.86
N PRO A 243 -1.12 -25.76 -21.01
CA PRO A 243 -1.80 -26.50 -22.08
C PRO A 243 -0.89 -27.62 -22.61
N PHE A 244 -1.47 -28.57 -23.34
CA PHE A 244 -0.67 -29.58 -24.04
C PHE A 244 0.33 -28.92 -25.00
N THR A 245 1.51 -29.52 -25.14
CA THR A 245 2.48 -29.00 -26.12
C THR A 245 2.04 -29.40 -27.52
N ARG A 246 2.44 -28.62 -28.54
CA ARG A 246 2.17 -28.97 -29.95
C ARG A 246 2.67 -30.36 -30.33
N VAL A 247 3.74 -30.85 -29.69
CA VAL A 247 4.29 -32.18 -29.94
C VAL A 247 3.40 -33.26 -29.32
N ASP A 248 2.96 -33.04 -28.09
CA ASP A 248 2.10 -33.99 -27.38
C ASP A 248 0.72 -34.07 -28.02
N VAL A 249 0.14 -32.94 -28.45
CA VAL A 249 -1.12 -32.90 -29.22
C VAL A 249 -1.05 -33.81 -30.45
N ARG A 250 0.04 -33.73 -31.25
CA ARG A 250 0.22 -34.61 -32.41
C ARG A 250 0.34 -36.09 -32.05
N ARG A 251 1.09 -36.40 -30.99
CA ARG A 251 1.27 -37.78 -30.51
C ARG A 251 -0.03 -38.36 -29.98
N MET A 252 -0.78 -37.58 -29.21
CA MET A 252 -2.08 -37.94 -28.67
C MET A 252 -3.09 -38.19 -29.80
N HIS A 253 -3.10 -37.36 -30.84
CA HIS A 253 -3.90 -37.63 -32.05
C HIS A 253 -3.50 -38.97 -32.70
N LYS A 254 -2.21 -39.23 -32.89
CA LYS A 254 -1.72 -40.49 -33.49
C LYS A 254 -2.17 -41.72 -32.69
N MET A 255 -2.23 -41.59 -31.37
CA MET A 255 -2.66 -42.65 -30.46
C MET A 255 -4.18 -42.75 -30.30
N GLY A 256 -4.95 -41.88 -30.96
CA GLY A 256 -6.42 -41.82 -30.81
C GLY A 256 -6.89 -41.30 -29.45
N VAL A 257 -6.01 -40.64 -28.69
CA VAL A 257 -6.36 -40.02 -27.39
C VAL A 257 -7.12 -38.71 -27.58
N LEU A 258 -6.79 -37.96 -28.64
CA LEU A 258 -7.52 -36.75 -29.02
C LEU A 258 -8.12 -36.95 -30.42
N ASP A 259 -9.37 -36.55 -30.59
CA ASP A 259 -9.98 -36.42 -31.91
C ASP A 259 -9.63 -35.08 -32.60
N ALA A 260 -10.07 -34.89 -33.84
CA ALA A 260 -9.77 -33.66 -34.60
C ALA A 260 -10.31 -32.37 -33.94
N THR A 261 -11.46 -32.44 -33.27
CA THR A 261 -12.06 -31.29 -32.57
C THR A 261 -11.24 -30.95 -31.34
N GLU A 262 -10.84 -31.96 -30.57
CA GLU A 262 -10.01 -31.82 -29.38
C GLU A 262 -8.58 -31.35 -29.73
N VAL A 263 -8.02 -31.80 -30.85
CA VAL A 263 -6.74 -31.29 -31.39
C VAL A 263 -6.84 -29.80 -31.68
N LYS A 264 -7.90 -29.36 -32.36
CA LYS A 264 -8.12 -27.92 -32.63
C LYS A 264 -8.23 -27.13 -31.33
N SER A 265 -9.02 -27.61 -30.37
CA SER A 265 -9.17 -26.98 -29.06
C SER A 265 -7.82 -26.87 -28.33
N ALA A 266 -7.03 -27.94 -28.29
CA ALA A 266 -5.72 -27.94 -27.64
C ALA A 266 -4.74 -26.96 -28.28
N TYR A 267 -4.80 -26.74 -29.61
CA TYR A 267 -4.03 -25.68 -30.25
C TYR A 267 -4.52 -24.28 -29.86
N MET A 268 -5.82 -24.08 -29.72
CA MET A 268 -6.36 -22.80 -29.23
C MET A 268 -5.92 -22.51 -27.79
N ASP A 269 -5.86 -23.52 -26.92
CA ASP A 269 -5.39 -23.38 -25.53
C ASP A 269 -3.91 -22.92 -25.44
N ILE A 270 -3.10 -23.24 -26.46
CA ILE A 270 -1.70 -22.75 -26.58
C ILE A 270 -1.66 -21.26 -26.99
N GLY A 271 -2.75 -20.73 -27.55
CA GLY A 271 -2.88 -19.35 -28.01
C GLY A 271 -2.92 -19.19 -29.53
N PHE A 272 -3.13 -20.26 -30.30
CA PHE A 272 -3.45 -20.12 -31.72
C PHE A 272 -4.85 -19.53 -31.91
N ASP A 273 -5.00 -18.65 -32.90
CA ASP A 273 -6.31 -18.24 -33.39
C ASP A 273 -7.01 -19.40 -34.13
N ASP A 274 -8.30 -19.23 -34.44
CA ASP A 274 -9.13 -20.28 -35.05
C ASP A 274 -8.57 -20.78 -36.39
N GLU A 275 -8.06 -19.87 -37.23
CA GLU A 275 -7.49 -20.18 -38.53
C GLU A 275 -6.23 -21.04 -38.38
N LYS A 276 -5.27 -20.60 -37.55
CA LYS A 276 -4.02 -21.34 -37.32
C LYS A 276 -4.27 -22.66 -36.60
N ALA A 277 -5.20 -22.70 -35.66
CA ALA A 277 -5.58 -23.95 -34.98
C ALA A 277 -6.18 -24.95 -35.97
N THR A 278 -7.01 -24.48 -36.92
CA THR A 278 -7.55 -25.32 -38.00
C THR A 278 -6.45 -25.86 -38.91
N ALA A 279 -5.57 -24.99 -39.41
CA ALA A 279 -4.46 -25.40 -40.26
C ALA A 279 -3.50 -26.38 -39.55
N MET A 280 -3.21 -26.15 -38.27
CA MET A 280 -2.39 -27.07 -37.46
C MET A 280 -3.07 -28.42 -37.24
N THR A 281 -4.40 -28.45 -37.15
CA THR A 281 -5.19 -29.68 -37.02
C THR A 281 -5.11 -30.50 -38.30
N GLU A 282 -5.35 -29.88 -39.46
CA GLU A 282 -5.23 -30.52 -40.77
C GLU A 282 -3.82 -31.08 -41.01
N PHE A 283 -2.79 -30.27 -40.71
CA PHE A 283 -1.40 -30.71 -40.76
C PHE A 283 -1.17 -31.94 -39.86
N THR A 284 -1.71 -31.92 -38.64
CA THR A 284 -1.54 -33.03 -37.67
C THR A 284 -2.18 -34.32 -38.16
N ILE A 285 -3.36 -34.21 -38.79
CA ILE A 285 -4.05 -35.36 -39.37
C ILE A 285 -3.21 -35.96 -40.50
N GLN A 286 -2.82 -35.14 -41.49
CA GLN A 286 -2.02 -35.59 -42.63
C GLN A 286 -0.68 -36.20 -42.19
N PHE A 287 0.04 -35.51 -41.29
CA PHE A 287 1.33 -35.95 -40.78
C PHE A 287 1.25 -37.32 -40.07
N ASN A 288 0.14 -37.60 -39.37
CA ASN A 288 -0.03 -38.89 -38.70
C ASN A 288 -0.46 -40.01 -39.65
N THR A 289 -1.19 -39.69 -40.72
CA THR A 289 -1.61 -40.66 -41.76
C THR A 289 -0.45 -41.07 -42.68
N GLU A 290 0.50 -40.16 -42.98
CA GLU A 290 1.67 -40.48 -43.81
C GLU A 290 2.59 -41.54 -43.18
N GLY A 291 2.64 -41.60 -41.84
CA GLY A 291 3.47 -42.55 -41.10
C GLY A 291 2.94 -43.99 -41.06
N ASP A 292 1.75 -44.27 -41.58
CA ASP A 292 1.21 -45.64 -41.72
C ASP A 292 1.52 -46.25 -43.11
N ARG A 293 2.23 -45.51 -43.98
CA ARG A 293 2.69 -45.96 -45.31
C ARG A 293 3.99 -46.78 -45.23
N ASP A 294 4.09 -47.69 -44.26
CA ASP A 294 5.29 -48.48 -43.94
C ASP A 294 5.56 -49.65 -44.92
N LEU A 295 4.99 -49.62 -46.13
CA LEU A 295 5.45 -50.51 -47.20
C LEU A 295 6.59 -49.83 -47.95
N THR A 296 7.81 -50.31 -47.76
CA THR A 296 8.94 -49.85 -48.57
C THR A 296 8.78 -50.32 -50.01
N LYS A 297 9.33 -49.56 -50.97
CA LYS A 297 9.44 -50.00 -52.38
C LYS A 297 9.97 -51.44 -52.49
N THR A 298 10.94 -51.80 -51.65
CA THR A 298 11.52 -53.15 -51.63
C THR A 298 10.54 -54.23 -51.17
N GLU A 299 9.69 -53.95 -50.18
CA GLU A 299 8.67 -54.90 -49.73
C GLU A 299 7.57 -55.10 -50.79
N ILE A 300 7.19 -54.03 -51.48
CA ILE A 300 6.22 -54.08 -52.58
C ILE A 300 6.76 -54.91 -53.75
N LEU A 301 8.02 -54.68 -54.15
CA LEU A 301 8.66 -55.47 -55.20
C LEU A 301 8.84 -56.94 -54.81
N ARG A 302 9.16 -57.24 -53.53
CA ARG A 302 9.20 -58.62 -53.02
C ARG A 302 7.82 -59.29 -53.02
N ALA A 303 6.74 -58.53 -52.78
CA ALA A 303 5.38 -59.05 -52.85
C ALA A 303 4.99 -59.37 -54.31
N LEU A 304 5.43 -58.57 -55.28
CA LEU A 304 5.32 -58.85 -56.72
C LEU A 304 6.10 -60.12 -57.10
N ASP A 305 7.35 -60.27 -56.65
CA ASP A 305 8.18 -61.47 -56.90
C ASP A 305 7.49 -62.75 -56.43
N ARG A 306 6.89 -62.68 -55.24
CA ARG A 306 6.20 -63.81 -54.61
C ARG A 306 4.78 -64.01 -55.14
N ARG A 307 4.34 -63.21 -56.11
CA ARG A 307 2.97 -63.21 -56.67
C ARG A 307 1.90 -63.06 -55.59
N VAL A 308 2.22 -62.35 -54.51
CA VAL A 308 1.29 -62.02 -53.43
C VAL A 308 0.35 -60.90 -53.88
N ILE A 309 0.85 -60.02 -54.75
CA ILE A 309 0.11 -58.96 -55.43
C ILE A 309 0.41 -59.02 -56.94
N ASP A 310 -0.50 -58.49 -57.75
CA ASP A 310 -0.30 -58.34 -59.19
C ASP A 310 0.29 -56.97 -59.56
N GLU A 311 0.63 -56.79 -60.83
CA GLU A 311 1.30 -55.59 -61.35
C GLU A 311 0.45 -54.33 -61.16
N ASP A 312 -0.86 -54.42 -61.41
CA ASP A 312 -1.80 -53.30 -61.27
C ASP A 312 -1.87 -52.85 -59.81
N LEU A 313 -2.03 -53.79 -58.87
CA LEU A 313 -2.01 -53.50 -57.44
C LEU A 313 -0.63 -53.01 -56.97
N GLY A 314 0.45 -53.52 -57.55
CA GLY A 314 1.81 -53.04 -57.30
C GLY A 314 2.01 -51.57 -57.69
N VAL A 315 1.47 -51.14 -58.84
CA VAL A 315 1.51 -49.73 -59.29
C VAL A 315 0.71 -48.84 -58.34
N ILE A 316 -0.49 -49.27 -57.95
CA ILE A 316 -1.36 -48.53 -57.02
C ILE A 316 -0.65 -48.33 -55.67
N ILE A 317 -0.09 -49.39 -55.08
CA ILE A 317 0.58 -49.29 -53.77
C ILE A 317 1.86 -48.44 -53.87
N LEU A 318 2.59 -48.51 -54.98
CA LEU A 318 3.76 -47.64 -55.20
C LEU A 318 3.37 -46.17 -55.33
N ASP A 319 2.23 -45.87 -55.98
CA ASP A 319 1.66 -44.52 -56.07
C ASP A 319 1.21 -44.00 -54.69
N ASP A 320 0.55 -44.87 -53.91
CA ASP A 320 0.10 -44.58 -52.55
C ASP A 320 1.26 -44.26 -51.59
N ILE A 321 2.47 -44.77 -51.81
CA ILE A 321 3.67 -44.40 -51.02
C ILE A 321 4.41 -43.17 -51.56
N GLY A 322 3.88 -42.49 -52.58
CA GLY A 322 4.37 -41.21 -53.08
C GLY A 322 5.26 -41.25 -54.32
N LEU A 323 5.30 -42.37 -55.06
CA LEU A 323 5.85 -42.38 -56.43
C LEU A 323 4.78 -41.88 -57.40
N SER A 324 5.12 -41.20 -58.49
CA SER A 324 4.09 -40.90 -59.50
C SER A 324 3.65 -42.19 -60.20
N PHE A 325 2.41 -42.24 -60.66
CA PHE A 325 1.87 -43.35 -61.47
C PHE A 325 2.81 -43.79 -62.60
N GLU A 326 3.43 -42.85 -63.33
CA GLU A 326 4.39 -43.17 -64.38
C GLU A 326 5.66 -43.82 -63.83
N ALA A 327 6.19 -43.29 -62.72
CA ALA A 327 7.37 -43.85 -62.07
C ALA A 327 7.09 -45.25 -61.50
N ALA A 328 5.93 -45.45 -60.87
CA ALA A 328 5.47 -46.74 -60.35
C ALA A 328 5.35 -47.77 -61.48
N SER A 329 4.71 -47.40 -62.60
CA SER A 329 4.54 -48.24 -63.78
C SER A 329 5.88 -48.68 -64.38
N VAL A 330 6.84 -47.75 -64.52
CA VAL A 330 8.19 -48.05 -65.02
C VAL A 330 8.93 -49.00 -64.06
N ILE A 331 8.80 -48.78 -62.75
CA ILE A 331 9.43 -49.61 -61.72
C ILE A 331 8.93 -51.06 -61.79
N VAL A 332 7.61 -51.27 -61.85
CA VAL A 332 7.00 -52.60 -61.92
C VAL A 332 7.41 -53.32 -63.20
N ALA A 333 7.29 -52.65 -64.35
CA ALA A 333 7.67 -53.23 -65.64
C ALA A 333 9.16 -53.62 -65.69
N THR A 334 10.05 -52.76 -65.18
CA THR A 334 11.49 -53.04 -65.13
C THR A 334 11.80 -54.23 -64.22
N HIS A 335 11.10 -54.34 -63.10
CA HIS A 335 11.28 -55.43 -62.14
C HIS A 335 10.81 -56.77 -62.71
N GLN A 336 9.64 -56.81 -63.37
CA GLN A 336 9.14 -58.01 -64.06
C GLN A 336 10.07 -58.45 -65.20
N ALA A 337 10.59 -57.51 -65.99
CA ALA A 337 11.56 -57.81 -67.04
C ALA A 337 12.81 -58.48 -66.45
N LYS A 338 13.30 -57.99 -65.31
CA LYS A 338 14.43 -58.59 -64.61
C LYS A 338 14.12 -60.01 -64.11
N VAL A 339 12.98 -60.22 -63.44
CA VAL A 339 12.57 -61.55 -62.94
C VAL A 339 12.45 -62.55 -64.10
N ALA A 340 11.89 -62.12 -65.24
CA ALA A 340 11.78 -62.96 -66.42
C ALA A 340 13.14 -63.33 -67.03
N MET A 341 14.10 -62.39 -67.05
CA MET A 341 15.48 -62.64 -67.49
C MET A 341 16.20 -63.62 -66.55
N ASP A 342 16.11 -63.41 -65.24
CA ASP A 342 16.75 -64.30 -64.24
C ASP A 342 16.20 -65.74 -64.34
N LEU A 343 14.90 -65.92 -64.63
CA LEU A 343 14.29 -67.24 -64.88
C LEU A 343 14.74 -67.91 -66.18
N THR A 344 15.12 -67.13 -67.19
CA THR A 344 15.59 -67.68 -68.48
C THR A 344 17.05 -68.12 -68.41
N ASP A 345 17.87 -67.43 -67.61
CA ASP A 345 19.27 -67.81 -67.36
C ASP A 345 19.42 -69.02 -66.42
N GLU A 346 18.49 -69.26 -65.49
CA GLU A 346 18.50 -70.47 -64.63
C GLU A 346 18.07 -71.76 -65.36
N LEU A 347 17.43 -71.64 -66.53
CA LEU A 347 16.94 -72.77 -67.33
C LEU A 347 17.86 -73.14 -68.52
N SER A 348 18.95 -72.41 -68.73
CA SER A 348 19.96 -72.63 -69.78
C SER A 348 21.21 -73.33 -69.25
#